data_AF-A0A0M8SPM8-F1
#
_entry.id   AF-A0A0M8SPM8-F1
#
_cell.length_a   1.000
_cell.length_b   1.000
_cell.length_c   1.000
_cell.angle_alpha   90.00
_cell.angle_beta   90.00
_cell.angle_gamma   90.00
#
_symmetry.space_group_name_H-M   'P 1'
#
loop_
_entity.id
_entity.type
_entity.pdbx_description
1 polymer ?
#
loop_
_entity_poly.entity_id
_entity_poly.type
_entity_poly.pdbx_seq_one_letter_code
_entity_poly.pdbx_strand_id
1 'polypeptide(L)'
;MWGRSSVPAHIAPPCVVLPGNVVTTDEICADIRRAHPELPRLEAVLRVARATTVRTRHFTRPLGAPTVAGKALVEERNRAAYEDALDLAAEAGRRALARARLRPGDIDAIVTSHTTSWTVPSLDVHLVTELGLRPDVRRHPMGTVGCAGGAQGLVRAHLDIAAHPGANVLVVTSECLSAATYNHEDTSLESMVYKVLFGDGAAAAVVCERPTWDGPGFVVEDTFEYVLPDSADRYRGRLSGAGLHFDSTRAATAAFNDCLPALREWLGDDALDFAVVHPGGPRILDDTAAGLGLDGAGGALRHAWESLAANGNLGGSAVLDVLFRTSVQPPAVGAAGLIIAFGPGFVLTAARGHWSN
;
A
#
# COMPACT_ATOMS: atom_id res chain seq x y z
N MET A 1 -13.84 -1.44 -24.91
CA MET A 1 -15.11 -1.87 -24.30
C MET A 1 -14.76 -2.90 -23.23
N TRP A 2 -14.55 -2.44 -22.00
CA TRP A 2 -14.13 -3.27 -20.87
C TRP A 2 -15.34 -4.09 -20.41
N GLY A 3 -15.22 -5.42 -20.41
CA GLY A 3 -16.31 -6.30 -20.01
C GLY A 3 -16.56 -6.19 -18.52
N ARG A 4 -17.73 -5.68 -18.12
CA ARG A 4 -18.13 -5.63 -16.71
C ARG A 4 -18.31 -7.06 -16.19
N SER A 5 -17.56 -7.44 -15.16
CA SER A 5 -17.81 -8.68 -14.43
C SER A 5 -19.17 -8.60 -13.75
N SER A 6 -20.01 -9.63 -13.89
CA SER A 6 -21.35 -9.63 -13.30
C SER A 6 -21.40 -10.09 -11.84
N VAL A 7 -20.25 -10.46 -11.25
CA VAL A 7 -20.19 -11.00 -9.89
C VAL A 7 -19.63 -9.93 -8.94
N PRO A 8 -20.45 -9.38 -8.02
CA PRO A 8 -19.96 -8.42 -7.04
C PRO A 8 -18.97 -9.11 -6.08
N ALA A 9 -17.90 -8.41 -5.71
CA ALA A 9 -16.94 -8.88 -4.72
C ALA A 9 -16.95 -7.97 -3.50
N HIS A 10 -17.34 -8.51 -2.35
CA HIS A 10 -17.39 -7.79 -1.08
C HIS A 10 -16.04 -7.86 -0.38
N ILE A 11 -15.50 -6.73 0.04
CA ILE A 11 -14.26 -6.62 0.80
C ILE A 11 -14.61 -6.45 2.28
N ALA A 12 -14.15 -7.39 3.12
CA ALA A 12 -14.23 -7.25 4.57
C ALA A 12 -13.40 -6.05 5.03
N PRO A 13 -13.85 -5.29 6.05
CA PRO A 13 -13.05 -4.26 6.70
C PRO A 13 -11.61 -4.75 6.94
N PRO A 14 -10.59 -4.13 6.32
CA PRO A 14 -9.22 -4.64 6.43
C PRO A 14 -8.72 -4.65 7.87
N CYS A 15 -7.76 -5.51 8.13
CA CYS A 15 -6.99 -5.53 9.38
C CYS A 15 -5.59 -5.01 9.10
N VAL A 16 -5.19 -3.97 9.82
CA VAL A 16 -3.86 -3.35 9.71
C VAL A 16 -3.04 -3.71 10.94
N VAL A 17 -1.77 -4.06 10.72
CA VAL A 17 -0.79 -4.37 11.77
C VAL A 17 0.39 -3.43 11.60
N LEU A 18 0.63 -2.61 12.62
CA LEU A 18 1.74 -1.66 12.68
C LEU A 18 2.73 -2.13 13.75
N PRO A 19 4.04 -2.10 13.47
CA PRO A 19 5.06 -2.47 14.44
C PRO A 19 5.25 -1.40 15.54
N GLY A 20 5.95 -1.76 16.62
CA GLY A 20 5.98 -0.98 17.85
C GLY A 20 6.90 0.25 17.88
N ASN A 21 7.92 0.34 17.02
CA ASN A 21 8.87 1.45 17.08
C ASN A 21 8.29 2.67 16.36
N VAL A 22 7.76 3.63 17.11
CA VAL A 22 7.27 4.89 16.54
C VAL A 22 8.45 5.83 16.31
N VAL A 23 8.60 6.32 15.08
CA VAL A 23 9.65 7.25 14.67
C VAL A 23 9.02 8.53 14.12
N THR A 24 9.42 9.66 14.67
CA THR A 24 8.94 10.98 14.27
C THR A 24 9.70 11.53 13.07
N THR A 25 9.09 12.48 12.36
CA THR A 25 9.77 13.22 11.29
C THR A 25 10.98 14.00 11.80
N ASP A 26 10.94 14.51 13.04
CA ASP A 26 12.06 15.23 13.63
C ASP A 26 13.25 14.32 13.99
N GLU A 27 13.01 13.10 14.47
CA GLU A 27 14.07 12.11 14.68
C GLU A 27 14.81 11.79 13.39
N ILE A 28 14.09 11.66 12.27
CA ILE A 28 14.71 11.39 10.98
C ILE A 28 15.38 12.63 10.39
N CYS A 29 14.85 13.83 10.63
CA CYS A 29 15.55 15.06 10.30
C CYS A 29 16.87 15.20 11.10
N ALA A 30 16.88 14.80 12.38
CA ALA A 30 18.07 14.79 13.21
C ALA A 30 19.09 13.75 12.72
N ASP A 31 18.61 12.57 12.32
CA ASP A 31 19.41 11.51 11.72
C ASP A 31 20.08 11.94 10.40
N ILE A 32 19.31 12.55 9.48
CA ILE A 32 19.83 13.12 8.23
C ILE A 32 20.92 14.16 8.52
N ARG A 33 20.69 15.08 9.46
CA ARG A 33 21.70 16.10 9.84
C ARG A 33 22.97 15.46 10.39
N ARG A 34 22.85 14.41 11.22
CA ARG A 34 23.99 13.69 11.80
C ARG A 34 24.77 12.93 10.73
N ALA A 35 24.08 12.27 9.81
CA ALA A 35 24.70 11.45 8.77
C ALA A 35 25.30 12.29 7.63
N HIS A 36 24.74 13.47 7.35
CA HIS A 36 25.15 14.34 6.25
C HIS A 36 25.28 15.81 6.69
N PRO A 37 26.24 16.14 7.58
CA PRO A 37 26.42 17.52 8.07
C PRO A 37 26.77 18.50 6.94
N GLU A 38 27.47 18.03 5.91
CA GLU A 38 27.91 18.82 4.75
C GLU A 38 26.94 18.75 3.56
N LEU A 39 25.70 18.27 3.76
CA LEU A 39 24.73 18.16 2.66
C LEU A 39 24.41 19.55 2.09
N PRO A 40 24.59 19.77 0.77
CA PRO A 40 24.23 21.04 0.17
C PRO A 40 22.76 21.39 0.41
N ARG A 41 22.51 22.62 0.89
CA ARG A 41 21.16 23.12 1.20
C ARG A 41 20.41 22.27 2.24
N LEU A 42 21.11 21.65 3.20
CA LEU A 42 20.53 20.82 4.27
C LEU A 42 19.25 21.41 4.89
N GLU A 43 19.26 22.68 5.29
CA GLU A 43 18.08 23.31 5.90
C GLU A 43 16.87 23.38 4.96
N ALA A 44 17.09 23.53 3.65
CA ALA A 44 16.01 23.46 2.67
C ALA A 44 15.47 22.03 2.53
N VAL A 45 16.34 21.02 2.53
CA VAL A 45 15.96 19.59 2.51
C VAL A 45 15.12 19.25 3.73
N LEU A 46 15.57 19.62 4.93
CA LEU A 46 14.85 19.35 6.18
C LEU A 46 13.50 20.08 6.25
N ARG A 47 13.40 21.27 5.66
CA ARG A 47 12.12 21.98 5.54
C ARG A 47 11.16 21.24 4.61
N VAL A 48 11.62 20.75 3.46
CA VAL A 48 10.79 19.94 2.55
C VAL A 48 10.36 18.65 3.23
N ALA A 49 11.27 18.00 3.97
CA ALA A 49 10.97 16.78 4.72
C ALA A 49 9.85 16.99 5.74
N ARG A 50 9.87 18.11 6.49
CA ARG A 50 8.78 18.50 7.41
C ARG A 50 7.49 18.90 6.72
N ALA A 51 7.54 19.38 5.49
CA ALA A 51 6.37 19.75 4.71
C ALA A 51 5.60 18.54 4.14
N THR A 52 6.09 17.32 4.35
CA THR A 52 5.41 16.08 3.91
C THR A 52 4.13 15.75 4.68
N THR A 53 3.79 16.51 5.73
CA THR A 53 2.67 16.30 6.66
C THR A 53 2.72 15.01 7.49
N VAL A 54 3.66 14.10 7.20
CA VAL A 54 3.95 12.94 8.02
C VAL A 54 4.45 13.40 9.39
N ARG A 55 3.79 12.96 10.46
CA ARG A 55 4.20 13.25 11.84
C ARG A 55 4.99 12.09 12.42
N THR A 56 4.48 10.90 12.23
CA THR A 56 4.99 9.65 12.79
C THR A 56 4.92 8.53 11.77
N ARG A 57 5.75 7.51 11.99
CA ARG A 57 5.76 6.24 11.26
C ARG A 57 6.11 5.11 12.20
N HIS A 58 5.77 3.90 11.80
CA HIS A 58 6.06 2.69 12.56
C HIS A 58 7.18 1.90 11.89
N PHE A 59 8.22 1.53 12.62
CA PHE A 59 9.29 0.64 12.14
C PHE A 59 9.28 -0.68 12.92
N THR A 60 9.59 -1.76 12.21
CA THR A 60 9.83 -3.10 12.74
C THR A 60 11.03 -3.13 13.68
N ARG A 61 12.03 -2.29 13.40
CA ARG A 61 13.26 -2.15 14.20
C ARG A 61 13.52 -0.70 14.59
N PRO A 62 14.23 -0.41 15.70
CA PRO A 62 14.58 0.95 16.08
C PRO A 62 15.33 1.69 14.97
N LEU A 63 15.13 3.02 14.85
CA LEU A 63 15.80 3.85 13.82
C LEU A 63 17.32 3.63 13.78
N GLY A 64 17.96 3.56 14.95
CA GLY A 64 19.42 3.36 15.07
C GLY A 64 19.91 1.92 14.84
N ALA A 65 19.04 0.97 14.49
CA ALA A 65 19.42 -0.43 14.28
C ALA A 65 20.41 -0.58 13.11
N PRO A 66 21.30 -1.60 13.15
CA PRO A 66 22.24 -1.87 12.06
C PRO A 66 21.59 -1.98 10.67
N THR A 67 20.39 -2.56 10.61
CA THR A 67 19.60 -2.79 9.39
C THR A 67 18.73 -1.60 8.98
N VAL A 68 18.68 -0.51 9.76
CA VAL A 68 17.93 0.72 9.43
C VAL A 68 18.93 1.85 9.17
N ALA A 69 19.21 2.75 10.11
CA ALA A 69 20.21 3.82 9.91
C ALA A 69 21.67 3.34 9.96
N GLY A 70 21.91 2.07 10.27
CA GLY A 70 23.25 1.50 10.38
C GLY A 70 23.88 1.06 9.07
N LYS A 71 24.96 0.26 9.19
CA LYS A 71 25.81 -0.20 8.08
C LYS A 71 25.70 -1.71 7.80
N ALA A 72 24.59 -2.34 8.21
CA ALA A 72 24.35 -3.74 7.88
C ALA A 72 24.39 -3.95 6.36
N LEU A 73 24.89 -5.11 5.95
CA LEU A 73 24.98 -5.48 4.54
C LEU A 73 23.59 -5.73 3.96
N VAL A 74 23.48 -5.63 2.63
CA VAL A 74 22.22 -5.89 1.92
C VAL A 74 21.59 -7.24 2.27
N GLU A 75 22.39 -8.28 2.50
CA GLU A 75 21.90 -9.62 2.90
C GLU A 75 21.22 -9.61 4.28
N GLU A 76 21.82 -8.91 5.25
CA GLU A 76 21.27 -8.77 6.60
C GLU A 76 19.99 -7.93 6.61
N ARG A 77 19.98 -6.85 5.83
CA ARG A 77 18.80 -6.00 5.62
C ARG A 77 17.66 -6.79 4.98
N ASN A 78 17.96 -7.55 3.93
CA ASN A 78 16.99 -8.38 3.23
C ASN A 78 16.37 -9.43 4.16
N ARG A 79 17.21 -10.14 4.91
CA ARG A 79 16.74 -11.16 5.88
C ARG A 79 15.87 -10.55 6.97
N ALA A 80 16.31 -9.44 7.58
CA ALA A 80 15.54 -8.73 8.59
C ALA A 80 14.18 -8.24 8.05
N ALA A 81 14.18 -7.61 6.87
CA ALA A 81 12.95 -7.14 6.23
C ALA A 81 11.98 -8.28 5.95
N TYR A 82 12.47 -9.45 5.50
CA TYR A 82 11.60 -10.60 5.22
C TYR A 82 11.03 -11.25 6.48
N GLU A 83 11.88 -11.52 7.48
CA GLU A 83 11.46 -12.10 8.77
C GLU A 83 10.38 -11.22 9.41
N ASP A 84 10.64 -9.91 9.51
CA ASP A 84 9.70 -8.97 10.11
C ASP A 84 8.40 -8.84 9.26
N ALA A 85 8.50 -8.87 7.93
CA ALA A 85 7.34 -8.81 7.03
C ALA A 85 6.46 -10.06 7.13
N LEU A 86 7.06 -11.25 7.26
CA LEU A 86 6.32 -12.51 7.41
C LEU A 86 5.52 -12.52 8.72
N ASP A 87 6.13 -12.10 9.82
CA ASP A 87 5.46 -12.02 11.13
C ASP A 87 4.25 -11.07 11.09
N LEU A 88 4.43 -9.87 10.52
CA LEU A 88 3.35 -8.89 10.35
C LEU A 88 2.25 -9.43 9.41
N ALA A 89 2.63 -10.09 8.32
CA ALA A 89 1.69 -10.67 7.35
C ALA A 89 0.84 -11.78 7.97
N ALA A 90 1.46 -12.67 8.75
CA ALA A 90 0.77 -13.76 9.43
C ALA A 90 -0.23 -13.20 10.45
N GLU A 91 0.15 -12.17 11.23
CA GLU A 91 -0.76 -11.52 12.17
C GLU A 91 -1.92 -10.82 11.46
N ALA A 92 -1.65 -10.08 10.38
CA ALA A 92 -2.68 -9.43 9.58
C ALA A 92 -3.66 -10.46 9.02
N GLY A 93 -3.15 -11.57 8.48
CA GLY A 93 -3.93 -12.68 7.96
C GLY A 93 -4.85 -13.30 9.01
N ARG A 94 -4.33 -13.66 10.20
CA ARG A 94 -5.14 -14.19 11.31
C ARG A 94 -6.26 -13.24 11.72
N ARG A 95 -5.96 -11.93 11.83
CA ARG A 95 -6.96 -10.91 12.16
C ARG A 95 -8.03 -10.77 11.08
N ALA A 96 -7.65 -10.83 9.80
CA ALA A 96 -8.58 -10.76 8.68
C ALA A 96 -9.51 -11.98 8.65
N LEU A 97 -9.00 -13.19 8.89
CA LEU A 97 -9.81 -14.41 9.02
C LEU A 97 -10.81 -14.29 10.17
N ALA A 98 -10.35 -13.83 11.34
CA ALA A 98 -11.20 -13.62 12.51
C ALA A 98 -12.30 -12.56 12.23
N ARG A 99 -11.94 -11.45 11.57
CA ARG A 99 -12.86 -10.38 11.17
C ARG A 99 -13.94 -10.91 10.22
N ALA A 100 -13.55 -11.74 9.27
CA ALA A 100 -14.46 -12.36 8.31
C ALA A 100 -15.23 -13.56 8.89
N ARG A 101 -14.97 -13.96 10.15
CA ARG A 101 -15.56 -15.16 10.78
C ARG A 101 -15.32 -16.45 9.99
N LEU A 102 -14.17 -16.53 9.31
CA LEU A 102 -13.75 -17.69 8.53
C LEU A 102 -12.62 -18.44 9.24
N ARG A 103 -12.59 -19.76 9.05
CA ARG A 103 -11.45 -20.59 9.46
C ARG A 103 -10.45 -20.64 8.31
N PRO A 104 -9.17 -20.95 8.58
CA PRO A 104 -8.16 -21.12 7.53
C PRO A 104 -8.58 -22.09 6.40
N GLY A 105 -9.29 -23.16 6.76
CA GLY A 105 -9.79 -24.15 5.81
C GLY A 105 -10.91 -23.67 4.90
N ASP A 106 -11.48 -22.50 5.16
CA ASP A 106 -12.56 -21.91 4.35
C ASP A 106 -12.01 -20.97 3.24
N ILE A 107 -10.68 -20.76 3.17
CA ILE A 107 -10.01 -19.93 2.16
C ILE A 107 -9.64 -20.75 0.92
N ASP A 108 -9.99 -20.25 -0.25
CA ASP A 108 -9.80 -20.92 -1.54
C ASP A 108 -8.65 -20.34 -2.36
N ALA A 109 -8.34 -19.06 -2.14
CA ALA A 109 -7.18 -18.41 -2.74
C ALA A 109 -6.52 -17.42 -1.77
N ILE A 110 -5.21 -17.24 -1.92
CA ILE A 110 -4.43 -16.20 -1.26
C ILE A 110 -3.71 -15.34 -2.30
N VAL A 111 -3.88 -14.03 -2.20
CA VAL A 111 -3.13 -13.03 -2.96
C VAL A 111 -2.16 -12.36 -2.01
N THR A 112 -0.87 -12.34 -2.34
CA THR A 112 0.14 -11.66 -1.51
C THR A 112 0.84 -10.55 -2.28
N SER A 113 1.18 -9.46 -1.60
CA SER A 113 2.06 -8.41 -2.13
C SER A 113 3.18 -8.11 -1.14
N HIS A 114 4.42 -8.18 -1.63
CA HIS A 114 5.62 -7.82 -0.88
C HIS A 114 6.73 -7.37 -1.83
N THR A 115 7.40 -6.27 -1.52
CA THR A 115 8.47 -5.71 -2.37
C THR A 115 9.73 -5.30 -1.63
N THR A 116 9.73 -5.40 -0.31
CA THR A 116 10.78 -4.90 0.57
C THR A 116 11.89 -5.91 0.88
N SER A 117 11.79 -7.13 0.35
CA SER A 117 12.88 -8.08 0.33
C SER A 117 12.75 -9.03 -0.87
N TRP A 118 13.86 -9.64 -1.25
CA TRP A 118 13.90 -10.73 -2.22
C TRP A 118 13.96 -12.07 -1.49
N THR A 119 12.99 -12.94 -1.78
CA THR A 119 12.95 -14.32 -1.30
C THR A 119 12.29 -15.25 -2.31
N VAL A 120 12.76 -16.50 -2.35
CA VAL A 120 12.11 -17.60 -3.06
C VAL A 120 12.24 -18.84 -2.17
N PRO A 121 11.14 -19.36 -1.60
CA PRO A 121 9.73 -18.98 -1.79
C PRO A 121 9.34 -17.66 -1.08
N SER A 122 8.20 -17.07 -1.50
CA SER A 122 7.66 -15.80 -0.99
C SER A 122 6.55 -16.01 0.04
N LEU A 123 5.95 -14.91 0.54
CA LEU A 123 4.92 -14.89 1.58
C LEU A 123 3.78 -15.87 1.30
N ASP A 124 3.34 -16.00 0.05
CA ASP A 124 2.23 -16.87 -0.34
C ASP A 124 2.44 -18.33 0.04
N VAL A 125 3.68 -18.83 0.02
CA VAL A 125 4.01 -20.22 0.41
C VAL A 125 4.10 -20.35 1.92
N HIS A 126 4.80 -19.43 2.58
CA HIS A 126 4.99 -19.49 4.03
C HIS A 126 3.68 -19.29 4.79
N LEU A 127 2.83 -18.38 4.32
CA LEU A 127 1.52 -18.11 4.92
C LEU A 127 0.56 -19.28 4.85
N VAL A 128 0.73 -20.23 3.91
CA VAL A 128 -0.05 -21.49 3.93
C VAL A 128 0.16 -22.21 5.26
N THR A 129 1.41 -22.32 5.69
CA THR A 129 1.75 -23.00 6.95
C THR A 129 1.43 -22.12 8.15
N GLU A 130 1.84 -20.85 8.14
CA GLU A 130 1.67 -19.93 9.28
C GLU A 130 0.21 -19.65 9.64
N LEU A 131 -0.69 -19.70 8.66
CA LEU A 131 -2.12 -19.50 8.86
C LEU A 131 -2.90 -20.82 8.94
N GLY A 132 -2.27 -21.96 8.61
CA GLY A 132 -2.95 -23.26 8.53
C GLY A 132 -3.94 -23.37 7.37
N LEU A 133 -3.65 -22.73 6.23
CA LEU A 133 -4.48 -22.82 5.02
C LEU A 133 -4.42 -24.23 4.43
N ARG A 134 -5.38 -24.57 3.58
CA ARG A 134 -5.38 -25.84 2.87
C ARG A 134 -4.17 -25.94 1.92
N PRO A 135 -3.58 -27.13 1.73
CA PRO A 135 -2.46 -27.31 0.81
C PRO A 135 -2.84 -27.11 -0.67
N ASP A 136 -4.14 -27.11 -0.99
CA ASP A 136 -4.69 -26.87 -2.33
C ASP A 136 -5.15 -25.43 -2.56
N VAL A 137 -4.85 -24.50 -1.63
CA VAL A 137 -5.18 -23.08 -1.80
C VAL A 137 -4.51 -22.52 -3.05
N ARG A 138 -5.27 -21.79 -3.87
CA ARG A 138 -4.71 -21.09 -5.04
C ARG A 138 -3.82 -19.95 -4.55
N ARG A 139 -2.61 -19.82 -5.09
CA ARG A 139 -1.66 -18.79 -4.68
C ARG A 139 -1.41 -17.80 -5.81
N HIS A 140 -1.50 -16.52 -5.50
CA HIS A 140 -1.22 -15.40 -6.41
C HIS A 140 -0.14 -14.50 -5.78
N PRO A 141 1.14 -14.90 -5.78
CA PRO A 141 2.22 -14.04 -5.30
C PRO A 141 2.47 -12.89 -6.27
N MET A 142 2.39 -11.66 -5.76
CA MET A 142 2.74 -10.46 -6.51
C MET A 142 4.04 -9.88 -5.95
N GLY A 143 5.11 -10.06 -6.70
CA GLY A 143 6.38 -9.38 -6.46
C GLY A 143 6.45 -8.08 -7.26
N THR A 144 7.26 -7.13 -6.81
CA THR A 144 7.68 -5.92 -7.55
C THR A 144 6.61 -4.87 -7.89
N VAL A 145 5.36 -5.05 -7.45
CA VAL A 145 4.24 -4.10 -7.71
C VAL A 145 4.24 -2.86 -6.80
N GLY A 146 4.97 -2.93 -5.68
CA GLY A 146 5.22 -1.83 -4.76
C GLY A 146 3.93 -1.24 -4.18
N CYS A 147 3.86 0.08 -4.16
CA CYS A 147 2.75 0.86 -3.61
C CYS A 147 1.36 0.55 -4.22
N ALA A 148 1.30 -0.03 -5.43
CA ALA A 148 0.04 -0.46 -6.05
C ALA A 148 -0.49 -1.80 -5.50
N GLY A 149 0.33 -2.54 -4.75
CA GLY A 149 0.09 -3.93 -4.40
C GLY A 149 -1.20 -4.22 -3.64
N GLY A 150 -1.65 -3.30 -2.78
CA GLY A 150 -2.94 -3.45 -2.09
C GLY A 150 -4.12 -3.38 -3.05
N ALA A 151 -4.15 -2.41 -3.96
CA ALA A 151 -5.23 -2.28 -4.94
C ALA A 151 -5.18 -3.41 -5.97
N GLN A 152 -4.00 -3.76 -6.48
CA GLN A 152 -3.83 -4.92 -7.37
C GLN A 152 -4.23 -6.23 -6.70
N GLY A 153 -3.98 -6.36 -5.40
CA GLY A 153 -4.41 -7.52 -4.61
C GLY A 153 -5.92 -7.67 -4.58
N LEU A 154 -6.63 -6.56 -4.38
CA LEU A 154 -8.10 -6.52 -4.42
C LEU A 154 -8.64 -6.81 -5.84
N VAL A 155 -8.01 -6.25 -6.89
CA VAL A 155 -8.37 -6.55 -8.29
C VAL A 155 -8.20 -8.04 -8.59
N ARG A 156 -7.05 -8.63 -8.22
CA ARG A 156 -6.79 -10.06 -8.41
C ARG A 156 -7.79 -10.93 -7.65
N ALA A 157 -8.19 -10.52 -6.45
CA ALA A 157 -9.23 -11.20 -5.67
C ALA A 157 -10.60 -11.13 -6.35
N HIS A 158 -11.00 -9.95 -6.85
CA HIS A 158 -12.24 -9.78 -7.62
C HIS A 158 -12.24 -10.67 -8.87
N LEU A 159 -11.14 -10.70 -9.63
CA LEU A 159 -11.01 -11.57 -10.81
C LEU A 159 -11.02 -13.06 -10.45
N ASP A 160 -10.44 -13.45 -9.30
CA ASP A 160 -10.49 -14.84 -8.83
C ASP A 160 -11.91 -15.27 -8.46
N ILE A 161 -12.68 -14.40 -7.79
CA ILE A 161 -14.10 -14.62 -7.47
C ILE A 161 -14.96 -14.71 -8.74
N ALA A 162 -14.70 -13.86 -9.73
CA ALA A 162 -15.40 -13.92 -11.00
C ALA A 162 -15.16 -15.25 -11.73
N ALA A 163 -13.95 -15.81 -11.64
CA ALA A 163 -13.60 -17.12 -12.19
C ALA A 163 -14.08 -18.29 -11.32
N HIS A 164 -14.23 -18.09 -10.02
CA HIS A 164 -14.63 -19.11 -9.04
C HIS A 164 -15.73 -18.55 -8.12
N PRO A 165 -16.99 -18.47 -8.60
CA PRO A 165 -18.10 -17.98 -7.78
C PRO A 165 -18.22 -18.74 -6.45
N GLY A 166 -18.48 -18.01 -5.37
CA GLY A 166 -18.52 -18.53 -4.00
C GLY A 166 -17.17 -18.70 -3.31
N ALA A 167 -16.03 -18.42 -3.96
CA ALA A 167 -14.71 -18.51 -3.34
C ALA A 167 -14.47 -17.42 -2.29
N ASN A 168 -13.71 -17.76 -1.24
CA ASN A 168 -13.15 -16.80 -0.30
C ASN A 168 -11.66 -16.57 -0.61
N VAL A 169 -11.30 -15.31 -0.86
CA VAL A 169 -9.94 -14.91 -1.21
C VAL A 169 -9.34 -14.08 -0.08
N LEU A 170 -8.20 -14.50 0.46
CA LEU A 170 -7.43 -13.73 1.43
C LEU A 170 -6.41 -12.86 0.69
N VAL A 171 -6.50 -11.54 0.83
CA VAL A 171 -5.50 -10.58 0.33
C VAL A 171 -4.59 -10.20 1.49
N VAL A 172 -3.28 -10.35 1.34
CA VAL A 172 -2.28 -9.98 2.35
C VAL A 172 -1.20 -9.12 1.72
N THR A 173 -0.92 -7.98 2.33
CA THR A 173 0.20 -7.11 1.96
C THR A 173 1.07 -6.90 3.18
N SER A 174 2.39 -6.87 3.00
CA SER A 174 3.32 -6.61 4.11
C SER A 174 4.59 -5.98 3.59
N GLU A 175 4.96 -4.83 4.14
CA GLU A 175 6.12 -4.05 3.71
C GLU A 175 6.94 -3.57 4.90
N CYS A 176 8.25 -3.84 4.86
CA CYS A 176 9.25 -3.39 5.83
C CYS A 176 10.24 -2.42 5.17
N LEU A 177 9.71 -1.27 4.74
CA LEU A 177 10.45 -0.25 3.98
C LEU A 177 11.62 0.34 4.77
N SER A 178 11.55 0.37 6.10
CA SER A 178 12.61 0.88 6.97
C SER A 178 13.89 0.07 6.82
N ALA A 179 13.83 -1.25 6.98
CA ALA A 179 14.98 -2.13 6.84
C ALA A 179 15.48 -2.22 5.40
N ALA A 180 14.54 -2.24 4.45
CA ALA A 180 14.82 -2.40 3.02
C ALA A 180 15.50 -1.15 2.42
N THR A 181 14.95 0.03 2.70
CA THR A 181 15.25 1.26 1.95
C THR A 181 15.91 2.38 2.74
N TYR A 182 15.90 2.34 4.08
CA TYR A 182 16.53 3.38 4.86
C TYR A 182 18.05 3.20 4.85
N ASN A 183 18.75 3.93 3.99
CA ASN A 183 20.22 3.95 3.93
C ASN A 183 20.75 5.37 3.69
N HIS A 184 22.05 5.57 3.85
CA HIS A 184 22.70 6.89 3.75
C HIS A 184 23.55 7.06 2.48
N GLU A 185 23.39 6.19 1.48
CA GLU A 185 24.19 6.28 0.26
C GLU A 185 23.66 7.39 -0.66
N ASP A 186 22.33 7.49 -0.82
CA ASP A 186 21.73 8.52 -1.68
C ASP A 186 21.48 9.84 -0.91
N THR A 187 21.93 10.94 -1.52
CA THR A 187 21.82 12.29 -0.94
C THR A 187 20.93 13.24 -1.75
N SER A 188 20.13 12.71 -2.67
CA SER A 188 19.17 13.52 -3.44
C SER A 188 18.05 14.07 -2.54
N LEU A 189 17.35 15.12 -2.99
CA LEU A 189 16.20 15.65 -2.26
C LEU A 189 15.10 14.58 -2.14
N GLU A 190 14.87 13.85 -3.23
CA GLU A 190 13.87 12.78 -3.34
C GLU A 190 14.17 11.66 -2.34
N SER A 191 15.43 11.19 -2.27
CA SER A 191 15.87 10.17 -1.31
C SER A 191 15.65 10.60 0.15
N MET A 192 15.86 11.89 0.45
CA MET A 192 15.61 12.44 1.79
C MET A 192 14.11 12.56 2.10
N VAL A 193 13.28 12.83 1.09
CA VAL A 193 11.83 12.79 1.22
C VAL A 193 11.35 11.36 1.46
N TYR A 194 11.87 10.35 0.76
CA TYR A 194 11.52 8.95 1.00
C TYR A 194 11.89 8.46 2.39
N LYS A 195 13.04 8.93 2.90
CA LYS A 195 13.42 8.71 4.31
C LYS A 195 12.38 9.23 5.28
N VAL A 196 11.62 10.29 4.98
CA VAL A 196 10.53 10.81 5.86
C VAL A 196 9.13 10.26 5.54
N LEU A 197 8.93 9.69 4.36
CA LEU A 197 7.63 9.15 3.94
C LEU A 197 7.41 7.71 4.42
N PHE A 198 8.37 6.80 4.23
CA PHE A 198 8.09 5.36 4.29
C PHE A 198 8.00 4.76 5.70
N GLY A 199 6.91 4.07 6.01
CA GLY A 199 6.74 3.30 7.24
C GLY A 199 6.62 1.80 6.96
N ASP A 200 6.69 1.00 8.01
CA ASP A 200 6.49 -0.45 7.95
C ASP A 200 5.07 -0.81 8.37
N GLY A 201 4.52 -1.85 7.77
CA GLY A 201 3.23 -2.38 8.17
C GLY A 201 2.77 -3.54 7.29
N ALA A 202 1.75 -4.24 7.78
CA ALA A 202 1.00 -5.21 7.01
C ALA A 202 -0.49 -4.92 7.07
N ALA A 203 -1.19 -5.34 6.03
CA ALA A 203 -2.63 -5.30 6.01
C ALA A 203 -3.21 -6.51 5.28
N ALA A 204 -4.35 -7.00 5.76
CA ALA A 204 -5.05 -8.10 5.13
C ALA A 204 -6.57 -7.89 5.13
N ALA A 205 -7.24 -8.43 4.12
CA ALA A 205 -8.69 -8.44 4.00
C ALA A 205 -9.15 -9.73 3.33
N VAL A 206 -10.33 -10.21 3.72
CA VAL A 206 -11.03 -11.26 2.97
C VAL A 206 -11.91 -10.61 1.93
N VAL A 207 -11.92 -11.17 0.73
CA VAL A 207 -12.83 -10.80 -0.35
C VAL A 207 -13.67 -12.02 -0.72
N CYS A 208 -14.97 -11.86 -0.86
CA CYS A 208 -15.90 -12.96 -1.17
C CYS A 208 -17.14 -12.46 -1.92
N GLU A 209 -17.87 -13.37 -2.57
CA GLU A 209 -19.15 -13.03 -3.25
C GLU A 209 -20.26 -12.69 -2.25
N ARG A 210 -20.29 -13.34 -1.08
CA ARG A 210 -21.30 -13.12 -0.04
C ARG A 210 -20.62 -12.87 1.30
N PRO A 211 -20.81 -11.69 1.92
CA PRO A 211 -20.22 -11.37 3.22
C PRO A 211 -20.53 -12.44 4.27
N THR A 212 -19.51 -12.85 5.02
CA THR A 212 -19.62 -13.75 6.17
C THR A 212 -19.49 -13.02 7.51
N TRP A 213 -19.34 -11.69 7.46
CA TRP A 213 -19.27 -10.78 8.60
C TRP A 213 -20.52 -9.88 8.65
N ASP A 214 -20.73 -9.27 9.82
CA ASP A 214 -21.75 -8.24 9.98
C ASP A 214 -21.14 -6.86 9.72
N GLY A 215 -21.93 -5.97 9.11
CA GLY A 215 -21.59 -4.56 8.99
C GLY A 215 -20.89 -4.18 7.70
N PRO A 216 -20.55 -2.88 7.58
CA PRO A 216 -20.31 -2.25 6.30
C PRO A 216 -19.08 -2.78 5.57
N GLY A 217 -19.12 -2.74 4.24
CA GLY A 217 -18.01 -3.13 3.39
C GLY A 217 -18.02 -2.44 2.03
N PHE A 218 -16.92 -2.53 1.30
CA PHE A 218 -16.83 -2.05 -0.07
C PHE A 218 -17.18 -3.19 -1.02
N VAL A 219 -18.09 -2.94 -1.97
CA VAL A 219 -18.44 -3.89 -3.03
C VAL A 219 -17.76 -3.44 -4.31
N VAL A 220 -16.89 -4.28 -4.85
CA VAL A 220 -16.22 -4.04 -6.13
C VAL A 220 -17.14 -4.48 -7.26
N GLU A 221 -17.33 -3.59 -8.23
CA GLU A 221 -18.18 -3.79 -9.41
C GLU A 221 -17.38 -3.80 -10.70
N ASP A 222 -16.29 -3.03 -10.75
CA ASP A 222 -15.47 -2.87 -11.94
C ASP A 222 -14.05 -2.48 -11.54
N THR A 223 -13.07 -2.86 -12.35
CA THR A 223 -11.65 -2.71 -12.06
C THR A 223 -10.90 -2.15 -13.25
N PHE A 224 -9.85 -1.38 -12.99
CA PHE A 224 -9.02 -0.76 -14.00
C PHE A 224 -7.55 -0.86 -13.64
N GLU A 225 -6.74 -1.27 -14.61
CA GLU A 225 -5.29 -1.30 -14.50
C GLU A 225 -4.70 -0.60 -15.72
N TYR A 226 -3.79 0.33 -15.46
CA TYR A 226 -3.19 1.15 -16.50
C TYR A 226 -1.71 1.35 -16.24
N VAL A 227 -0.90 1.03 -17.25
CA VAL A 227 0.53 1.36 -17.28
C VAL A 227 0.67 2.60 -18.14
N LEU A 228 1.22 3.67 -17.56
CA LEU A 228 1.48 4.88 -18.32
C LEU A 228 2.62 4.62 -19.33
N PRO A 229 2.44 4.88 -20.64
CA PRO A 229 3.50 4.69 -21.62
C PRO A 229 4.76 5.50 -21.28
N ASP A 230 5.92 4.93 -21.63
CA ASP A 230 7.24 5.57 -21.48
C ASP A 230 7.51 6.16 -20.08
N SER A 231 7.12 5.43 -19.04
CA SER A 231 7.19 5.92 -17.65
C SER A 231 7.93 5.00 -16.68
N ALA A 232 8.63 3.99 -17.19
CA ALA A 232 9.35 2.97 -16.39
C ALA A 232 10.41 3.56 -15.44
N ASP A 233 10.90 4.76 -15.73
CA ASP A 233 11.92 5.45 -14.93
C ASP A 233 11.32 6.38 -13.85
N ARG A 234 10.02 6.69 -13.91
CA ARG A 234 9.36 7.65 -12.99
C ARG A 234 9.40 7.20 -11.55
N TYR A 235 9.17 5.90 -11.32
CA TYR A 235 9.37 5.23 -10.04
C TYR A 235 10.11 3.93 -10.28
N ARG A 236 11.29 3.78 -9.67
CA ARG A 236 12.11 2.57 -9.81
C ARG A 236 12.69 2.11 -8.48
N GLY A 237 12.72 0.80 -8.31
CA GLY A 237 13.56 0.15 -7.31
C GLY A 237 14.94 -0.13 -7.89
N ARG A 238 16.00 0.11 -7.12
CA ARG A 238 17.39 -0.19 -7.50
C ARG A 238 18.07 -0.90 -6.35
N LEU A 239 18.74 -2.02 -6.62
CA LEU A 239 19.53 -2.73 -5.61
C LEU A 239 20.99 -2.27 -5.66
N SER A 240 21.58 -2.01 -4.50
CA SER A 240 23.02 -1.75 -4.32
C SER A 240 23.57 -2.60 -3.16
N GLY A 241 24.88 -2.51 -2.90
CA GLY A 241 25.49 -3.12 -1.72
C GLY A 241 24.96 -2.56 -0.38
N ALA A 242 24.39 -1.36 -0.38
CA ALA A 242 23.81 -0.72 0.80
C ALA A 242 22.34 -1.09 1.06
N GLY A 243 21.67 -1.76 0.11
CA GLY A 243 20.27 -2.15 0.25
C GLY A 243 19.44 -1.89 -1.00
N LEU A 244 18.12 -1.86 -0.80
CA LEU A 244 17.16 -1.43 -1.82
C LEU A 244 17.07 0.10 -1.79
N HIS A 245 16.99 0.71 -2.96
CA HIS A 245 16.84 2.15 -3.16
C HIS A 245 15.56 2.40 -3.92
N PHE A 246 14.85 3.47 -3.54
CA PHE A 246 13.68 3.94 -4.26
C PHE A 246 14.00 5.29 -4.88
N ASP A 247 14.02 5.34 -6.21
CA ASP A 247 14.32 6.54 -6.96
C ASP A 247 13.06 7.02 -7.69
N SER A 248 12.98 8.33 -7.91
CA SER A 248 12.02 8.93 -8.83
C SER A 248 12.64 10.01 -9.70
N THR A 249 11.94 10.35 -10.78
CA THR A 249 12.27 11.50 -11.62
C THR A 249 11.27 12.63 -11.39
N ARG A 250 11.59 13.85 -11.85
CA ARG A 250 10.63 14.96 -11.81
C ARG A 250 9.33 14.66 -12.54
N ALA A 251 9.35 13.80 -13.56
CA ALA A 251 8.14 13.38 -14.28
C ALA A 251 7.16 12.60 -13.39
N ALA A 252 7.61 12.02 -12.27
CA ALA A 252 6.74 11.37 -11.30
C ALA A 252 5.70 12.34 -10.71
N THR A 253 6.02 13.64 -10.59
CA THR A 253 5.09 14.63 -10.03
C THR A 253 3.92 14.97 -10.96
N ALA A 254 3.98 14.55 -12.23
CA ALA A 254 2.90 14.71 -13.20
C ALA A 254 2.18 13.39 -13.50
N ALA A 255 2.67 12.27 -12.97
CA ALA A 255 2.27 10.94 -13.44
C ALA A 255 0.79 10.61 -13.21
N PHE A 256 0.18 11.07 -12.12
CA PHE A 256 -1.27 10.96 -11.95
C PHE A 256 -2.03 11.72 -13.03
N ASN A 257 -1.67 12.98 -13.27
CA ASN A 257 -2.34 13.82 -14.27
C ASN A 257 -2.19 13.24 -15.68
N ASP A 258 -1.05 12.61 -15.98
CA ASP A 258 -0.84 11.93 -17.26
C ASP A 258 -1.71 10.66 -17.40
N CYS A 259 -2.07 9.99 -16.30
CA CYS A 259 -3.01 8.85 -16.31
C CYS A 259 -4.48 9.28 -16.31
N LEU A 260 -4.78 10.54 -15.96
CA LEU A 260 -6.13 11.04 -15.75
C LEU A 260 -7.04 10.89 -16.98
N PRO A 261 -6.59 11.09 -18.24
CA PRO A 261 -7.44 10.87 -19.41
C PRO A 261 -7.97 9.43 -19.50
N ALA A 262 -7.09 8.44 -19.32
CA ALA A 262 -7.46 7.03 -19.37
C ALA A 262 -8.35 6.63 -18.18
N LEU A 263 -8.06 7.18 -16.99
CA LEU A 263 -8.90 6.97 -15.81
C LEU A 263 -10.32 7.55 -16.02
N ARG A 264 -10.44 8.76 -16.59
CA ARG A 264 -11.74 9.39 -16.89
C ARG A 264 -12.50 8.66 -17.98
N GLU A 265 -11.82 8.14 -18.99
CA GLU A 265 -12.46 7.30 -20.01
C GLU A 265 -13.11 6.05 -19.39
N TRP A 266 -12.45 5.42 -18.43
CA TRP A 266 -12.99 4.26 -17.72
C TRP A 266 -14.09 4.61 -16.71
N LEU A 267 -13.92 5.70 -15.94
CA LEU A 267 -14.92 6.17 -14.97
C LEU A 267 -16.20 6.67 -15.64
N GLY A 268 -16.08 7.31 -16.82
CA GLY A 268 -17.20 7.99 -17.47
C GLY A 268 -17.65 9.23 -16.70
N ASP A 269 -18.95 9.54 -16.78
CA ASP A 269 -19.58 10.68 -16.12
C ASP A 269 -20.09 10.36 -14.69
N ASP A 270 -19.74 9.18 -14.17
CA ASP A 270 -20.21 8.71 -12.87
C ASP A 270 -19.57 9.55 -11.74
N ALA A 271 -20.42 10.20 -10.93
CA ALA A 271 -19.96 10.97 -9.76
C ALA A 271 -19.50 10.03 -8.64
N LEU A 272 -18.43 10.43 -7.94
CA LEU A 272 -17.88 9.71 -6.80
C LEU A 272 -18.24 10.45 -5.50
N ASP A 273 -18.77 9.74 -4.52
CA ASP A 273 -19.07 10.29 -3.18
C ASP A 273 -17.83 10.24 -2.27
N PHE A 274 -16.93 9.27 -2.48
CA PHE A 274 -15.70 9.13 -1.70
C PHE A 274 -14.57 8.43 -2.48
N ALA A 275 -13.34 8.53 -1.98
CA ALA A 275 -12.20 7.80 -2.52
C ALA A 275 -11.27 7.26 -1.43
N VAL A 276 -10.82 6.02 -1.62
CA VAL A 276 -9.77 5.34 -0.87
C VAL A 276 -8.49 5.42 -1.71
N VAL A 277 -7.71 6.47 -1.48
CA VAL A 277 -6.51 6.78 -2.27
C VAL A 277 -5.26 6.30 -1.53
N HIS A 278 -4.37 5.60 -2.22
CA HIS A 278 -3.04 5.29 -1.70
C HIS A 278 -2.30 6.58 -1.28
N PRO A 279 -1.95 6.74 0.00
CA PRO A 279 -1.29 7.94 0.50
C PRO A 279 0.21 7.92 0.21
N GLY A 280 0.57 8.07 -1.08
CA GLY A 280 1.97 8.04 -1.52
C GLY A 280 2.80 9.24 -1.04
N GLY A 281 2.13 10.36 -0.78
CA GLY A 281 2.67 11.64 -0.32
C GLY A 281 1.66 12.77 -0.56
N PRO A 282 1.91 13.99 -0.07
CA PRO A 282 0.94 15.10 -0.19
C PRO A 282 0.52 15.38 -1.63
N ARG A 283 1.51 15.42 -2.54
CA ARG A 283 1.28 15.79 -3.93
C ARG A 283 0.35 14.84 -4.67
N ILE A 284 0.49 13.52 -4.49
CA ILE A 284 -0.38 12.55 -5.17
C ILE A 284 -1.82 12.65 -4.66
N LEU A 285 -2.01 12.98 -3.37
CA LEU A 285 -3.33 13.20 -2.79
C LEU A 285 -3.99 14.47 -3.35
N ASP A 286 -3.24 15.57 -3.42
CA ASP A 286 -3.71 16.83 -4.00
C ASP A 286 -4.08 16.67 -5.48
N ASP A 287 -3.19 16.06 -6.27
CA ASP A 287 -3.42 15.81 -7.69
C ASP A 287 -4.64 14.88 -7.89
N THR A 288 -4.80 13.85 -7.05
CA THR A 288 -5.95 12.94 -7.12
C THR A 288 -7.26 13.65 -6.81
N ALA A 289 -7.30 14.46 -5.74
CA ALA A 289 -8.48 15.25 -5.38
C ALA A 289 -8.87 16.18 -6.53
N ALA A 290 -7.91 16.95 -7.06
CA ALA A 290 -8.16 17.88 -8.15
C ALA A 290 -8.61 17.18 -9.44
N GLY A 291 -7.96 16.07 -9.83
CA GLY A 291 -8.28 15.35 -11.05
C GLY A 291 -9.64 14.65 -11.02
N LEU A 292 -10.06 14.18 -9.85
CA LEU A 292 -11.37 13.53 -9.66
C LEU A 292 -12.49 14.51 -9.25
N GLY A 293 -12.18 15.79 -9.05
CA GLY A 293 -13.16 16.78 -8.60
C GLY A 293 -13.68 16.52 -7.18
N LEU A 294 -12.83 15.95 -6.32
CA LEU A 294 -13.15 15.58 -4.96
C LEU A 294 -12.61 16.61 -3.96
N ASP A 295 -13.31 16.75 -2.83
CA ASP A 295 -12.81 17.57 -1.72
C ASP A 295 -11.53 16.96 -1.12
N GLY A 296 -10.54 17.83 -0.86
CA GLY A 296 -9.20 17.45 -0.38
C GLY A 296 -9.15 16.99 1.09
N ALA A 297 -8.16 17.49 1.84
CA ALA A 297 -7.79 16.95 3.15
C ALA A 297 -8.90 16.93 4.22
N GLY A 298 -9.90 17.82 4.12
CA GLY A 298 -11.05 17.85 5.03
C GLY A 298 -12.30 17.11 4.56
N GLY A 299 -12.29 16.58 3.32
CA GLY A 299 -13.48 16.01 2.67
C GLY A 299 -13.30 14.54 2.29
N ALA A 300 -13.43 14.24 1.00
CA ALA A 300 -13.45 12.87 0.46
C ALA A 300 -12.14 12.11 0.67
N LEU A 301 -11.00 12.80 0.82
CA LEU A 301 -9.69 12.19 1.02
C LEU A 301 -9.19 12.23 2.48
N ARG A 302 -10.02 12.62 3.45
CA ARG A 302 -9.60 12.80 4.86
C ARG A 302 -8.83 11.60 5.42
N HIS A 303 -9.27 10.38 5.15
CA HIS A 303 -8.66 9.17 5.69
C HIS A 303 -7.29 8.86 5.07
N ALA A 304 -7.06 9.25 3.81
CA ALA A 304 -5.76 9.14 3.17
C ALA A 304 -4.76 10.10 3.80
N TRP A 305 -5.17 11.34 4.09
CA TRP A 305 -4.35 12.32 4.80
C TRP A 305 -4.06 11.92 6.25
N GLU A 306 -5.06 11.40 6.97
CA GLU A 306 -4.87 10.89 8.33
C GLU A 306 -3.93 9.69 8.37
N SER A 307 -4.05 8.77 7.41
CA SER A 307 -3.13 7.64 7.24
C SER A 307 -1.70 8.13 7.02
N LEU A 308 -1.49 9.02 6.04
CA LEU A 308 -0.17 9.59 5.75
C LEU A 308 0.43 10.29 6.97
N ALA A 309 -0.36 11.11 7.65
CA ALA A 309 0.11 11.90 8.79
C ALA A 309 0.50 11.02 9.99
N ALA A 310 -0.23 9.94 10.25
CA ALA A 310 -0.02 9.08 11.42
C ALA A 310 0.95 7.92 11.19
N ASN A 311 0.95 7.35 9.98
CA ASN A 311 1.63 6.09 9.68
C ASN A 311 2.73 6.25 8.61
N GLY A 312 2.72 7.36 7.87
CA GLY A 312 3.51 7.50 6.64
C GLY A 312 2.96 6.64 5.50
N ASN A 313 3.80 6.45 4.49
CA ASN A 313 3.52 5.58 3.36
C ASN A 313 3.94 4.13 3.70
N LEU A 314 2.97 3.25 3.90
CA LEU A 314 3.14 1.83 4.23
C LEU A 314 3.32 0.93 2.98
N GLY A 315 3.79 1.50 1.86
CA GLY A 315 3.90 0.79 0.58
C GLY A 315 2.56 0.23 0.12
N GLY A 316 2.55 -1.03 -0.31
CA GLY A 316 1.35 -1.71 -0.79
C GLY A 316 0.22 -1.80 0.25
N SER A 317 0.55 -1.78 1.55
CA SER A 317 -0.45 -1.86 2.64
C SER A 317 -1.19 -0.55 2.88
N ALA A 318 -0.69 0.58 2.38
CA ALA A 318 -1.21 1.89 2.73
C ALA A 318 -2.67 2.11 2.26
N VAL A 319 -3.04 1.62 1.06
CA VAL A 319 -4.43 1.75 0.57
C VAL A 319 -5.41 0.92 1.41
N LEU A 320 -4.97 -0.21 1.98
CA LEU A 320 -5.77 -1.01 2.89
C LEU A 320 -5.91 -0.36 4.28
N ASP A 321 -4.91 0.41 4.73
CA ASP A 321 -5.05 1.26 5.93
C ASP A 321 -6.08 2.37 5.72
N VAL A 322 -6.08 3.01 4.54
CA VAL A 322 -7.12 3.99 4.20
C VAL A 322 -8.50 3.33 4.15
N LEU A 323 -8.62 2.14 3.53
CA LEU A 323 -9.89 1.41 3.49
C LEU A 323 -10.36 0.99 4.90
N PHE A 324 -9.44 0.58 5.77
CA PHE A 324 -9.75 0.32 7.18
C PHE A 324 -10.29 1.56 7.88
N ARG A 325 -9.64 2.72 7.74
CA ARG A 325 -10.10 3.99 8.32
C ARG A 325 -11.49 4.38 7.80
N THR A 326 -11.72 4.24 6.50
CA THR A 326 -13.05 4.43 5.89
C THR A 326 -14.08 3.46 6.46
N SER A 327 -13.72 2.20 6.76
CA SER A 327 -14.66 1.25 7.36
C SER A 327 -15.05 1.57 8.81
N VAL A 328 -14.18 2.29 9.55
CA VAL A 328 -14.47 2.75 10.92
C VAL A 328 -15.43 3.96 10.90
N GLN A 329 -15.35 4.80 9.87
CA GLN A 329 -16.24 5.94 9.65
C GLN A 329 -16.89 5.84 8.26
N PRO A 330 -17.81 4.87 8.09
CA PRO A 330 -18.31 4.48 6.77
C PRO A 330 -19.07 5.62 6.06
N PRO A 331 -18.93 5.72 4.73
CA PRO A 331 -19.86 6.46 3.89
C PRO A 331 -21.31 5.96 4.05
N ALA A 332 -22.26 6.71 3.48
CA ALA A 332 -23.64 6.26 3.41
C ALA A 332 -23.76 4.96 2.60
N VAL A 333 -24.72 4.10 2.97
CA VAL A 333 -25.03 2.90 2.18
C VAL A 333 -25.44 3.31 0.77
N GLY A 334 -24.86 2.67 -0.23
CA GLY A 334 -25.04 2.98 -1.65
C GLY A 334 -24.16 4.11 -2.17
N ALA A 335 -23.35 4.76 -1.33
CA ALA A 335 -22.40 5.78 -1.79
C ALA A 335 -21.42 5.17 -2.80
N ALA A 336 -21.25 5.82 -3.94
CA ALA A 336 -20.33 5.42 -5.00
C ALA A 336 -18.90 5.82 -4.62
N GLY A 337 -17.96 4.90 -4.79
CA GLY A 337 -16.58 5.13 -4.38
C GLY A 337 -15.54 4.48 -5.27
N LEU A 338 -14.31 4.95 -5.08
CA LEU A 338 -13.13 4.50 -5.81
C LEU A 338 -12.03 4.09 -4.84
N ILE A 339 -11.49 2.89 -5.01
CA ILE A 339 -10.18 2.52 -4.46
C ILE A 339 -9.15 2.76 -5.55
N ILE A 340 -8.07 3.48 -5.27
CA ILE A 340 -7.03 3.80 -6.25
C ILE A 340 -5.64 3.80 -5.64
N ALA A 341 -4.69 3.17 -6.32
CA ALA A 341 -3.29 3.14 -5.92
C ALA A 341 -2.34 3.30 -7.12
N PHE A 342 -1.09 3.63 -6.80
CA PHE A 342 -0.05 3.95 -7.77
C PHE A 342 1.24 3.21 -7.42
N GLY A 343 2.02 2.80 -8.41
CA GLY A 343 3.25 2.02 -8.18
C GLY A 343 4.32 2.21 -9.25
N PRO A 344 5.49 1.54 -9.10
CA PRO A 344 6.55 1.51 -10.10
C PRO A 344 6.03 1.10 -11.48
N GLY A 345 6.37 1.86 -12.53
CA GLY A 345 5.91 1.58 -13.88
C GLY A 345 5.78 2.79 -14.80
N PHE A 346 5.23 3.94 -14.41
CA PHE A 346 4.21 4.24 -13.40
C PHE A 346 2.93 3.46 -13.69
N VAL A 347 2.42 2.75 -12.68
CA VAL A 347 1.15 2.00 -12.77
C VAL A 347 0.08 2.70 -11.95
N LEU A 348 -1.14 2.73 -12.49
CA LEU A 348 -2.36 3.11 -11.80
C LEU A 348 -3.28 1.88 -11.75
N THR A 349 -3.73 1.53 -10.55
CA THR A 349 -4.74 0.49 -10.33
C THR A 349 -5.92 1.07 -9.58
N ALA A 350 -7.12 0.79 -10.07
CA ALA A 350 -8.35 1.25 -9.47
C ALA A 350 -9.44 0.17 -9.44
N ALA A 351 -10.33 0.28 -8.46
CA ALA A 351 -11.55 -0.49 -8.35
C ALA A 351 -12.69 0.44 -7.96
N ARG A 352 -13.78 0.42 -8.71
CA ARG A 352 -14.99 1.20 -8.40
C ARG A 352 -16.10 0.29 -7.91
N GLY A 353 -17.01 0.90 -7.17
CA GLY A 353 -18.24 0.27 -6.74
C GLY A 353 -18.89 1.10 -5.65
N HIS A 354 -19.50 0.45 -4.68
CA HIS A 354 -20.29 1.16 -3.68
C HIS A 354 -20.06 0.63 -2.26
N TRP A 355 -20.46 1.43 -1.28
CA TRP A 355 -20.46 1.04 0.11
C TRP A 355 -21.74 0.26 0.47
N SER A 356 -21.62 -0.97 0.97
CA SER A 356 -22.75 -1.78 1.45
C SER A 356 -22.84 -1.76 2.97
N ASN A 357 -24.02 -2.15 3.48
CA ASN A 357 -24.26 -2.34 4.92
C ASN A 357 -23.66 -3.64 5.46
#